data_AF-A0A8T5LWN7-F1
#
_entry.id   AF-A0A8T5LWN7-F1
#
_cell.length_a   1.000
_cell.length_b   1.000
_cell.length_c   1.000
_cell.angle_alpha   90.00
_cell.angle_beta   90.00
_cell.angle_gamma   90.00
#
_symmetry.space_group_name_H-M   'P 1'
#
loop_
_entity.id
_entity.type
_entity.pdbx_description
1 polymer ?
#
loop_
_entity_poly.entity_id
_entity_poly.type
_entity_poly.pdbx_seq_one_letter_code
_entity_poly.pdbx_strand_id
1 'polypeptide(L)'
;MKKLFLIISLFVIALFLISGCTQTQENVYKQPKSKEGAESTADKFAREWEQKDLSDMYDMFIPKLQEMKNKSDFVALMEYLESDSTITVRLDKISMESEDVAYAYYTVSSSLFEQKAPAMNLEYIKGAWRVDAFGSYFSMSLQEKKYFDKVIEITKKQTSLISDFTYNIKMHTIEIKYDGLYDTTYCPNFKQNFEDAKENYDGFISLDVPEGLQDYHNTIKAVHENQYKAFEEMYKNCVATSYDEKMAHSDKMQEYWDRMGSKLDEAQKMGKDLESKYQTEKEKAQAEI
;
A
#
# COMPACT_ATOMS: atom_id res chain seq x y z
N MET A 1 -56.09 -0.04 -39.07
CA MET A 1 -54.87 -0.33 -38.27
C MET A 1 -53.58 0.23 -38.90
N LYS A 2 -53.56 1.51 -39.32
CA LYS A 2 -52.32 2.22 -39.73
C LYS A 2 -52.20 3.65 -39.15
N LYS A 3 -53.19 4.12 -38.38
CA LYS A 3 -53.18 5.42 -37.69
C LYS A 3 -52.93 5.35 -36.18
N LEU A 4 -52.89 4.14 -35.60
CA LEU A 4 -52.56 3.92 -34.18
C LEU A 4 -51.04 3.77 -33.94
N PHE A 5 -50.29 3.35 -34.96
CA PHE A 5 -48.82 3.20 -34.88
C PHE A 5 -48.07 4.54 -34.95
N LEU A 6 -48.67 5.58 -35.54
CA LEU A 6 -48.00 6.87 -35.73
C LEU A 6 -48.10 7.78 -34.48
N ILE A 7 -49.08 7.54 -33.60
CA ILE A 7 -49.24 8.29 -32.33
C ILE A 7 -48.37 7.69 -31.22
N ILE A 8 -48.19 6.36 -31.21
CA ILE A 8 -47.32 5.68 -30.24
C ILE A 8 -45.83 5.95 -30.55
N SER A 9 -45.47 6.07 -31.82
CA SER A 9 -44.08 6.37 -32.21
C SER A 9 -43.65 7.83 -31.95
N LEU A 10 -44.60 8.77 -31.85
CA LEU A 10 -44.32 10.17 -31.48
C LEU A 10 -44.28 10.40 -29.97
N PHE A 11 -44.97 9.57 -29.18
CA PHE A 11 -44.89 9.62 -27.71
C PHE A 11 -43.59 9.03 -27.17
N VAL A 12 -43.02 8.02 -27.83
CA VAL A 12 -41.74 7.42 -27.41
C VAL A 12 -40.56 8.34 -27.74
N ILE A 13 -40.59 9.10 -28.84
CA ILE A 13 -39.51 10.05 -29.20
C ILE A 13 -39.59 11.35 -28.36
N ALA A 14 -40.78 11.75 -27.90
CA ALA A 14 -40.94 12.86 -26.96
C ALA A 14 -40.50 12.49 -25.51
N LEU A 15 -40.50 11.20 -25.15
CA LEU A 15 -39.96 10.72 -23.88
C LEU A 15 -38.43 10.60 -23.85
N PHE A 16 -37.77 10.53 -25.02
CA PHE A 16 -36.30 10.54 -25.13
C PHE A 16 -35.67 11.95 -25.24
N LEU A 17 -36.48 13.02 -25.35
CA LEU A 17 -35.99 14.40 -25.47
C LEU A 17 -36.35 15.29 -24.27
N ILE A 18 -36.95 14.72 -23.21
CA ILE A 18 -37.24 15.41 -21.92
C ILE A 18 -36.50 14.74 -20.74
N SER A 19 -35.64 13.74 -20.98
CA SER A 19 -34.48 13.46 -20.12
C SER A 19 -33.28 14.24 -20.70
N GLY A 20 -33.36 15.56 -20.83
CA GLY A 20 -33.47 16.42 -19.66
C GLY A 20 -32.15 16.29 -18.93
N CYS A 21 -31.22 17.18 -19.27
CA CYS A 21 -29.89 17.34 -18.70
C CYS A 21 -29.73 16.57 -17.38
N THR A 22 -28.83 15.59 -17.36
CA THR A 22 -28.12 15.29 -16.12
C THR A 22 -27.30 16.55 -15.81
N GLN A 23 -27.98 17.55 -15.25
CA GLN A 23 -27.42 18.20 -14.09
C GLN A 23 -27.04 17.02 -13.21
N THR A 24 -25.74 16.72 -13.14
CA THR A 24 -25.15 16.44 -11.85
C THR A 24 -25.69 17.54 -10.95
N GLN A 25 -26.87 17.30 -10.36
CA GLN A 25 -27.24 17.95 -9.13
C GLN A 25 -26.14 17.50 -8.19
N GLU A 26 -25.08 18.30 -8.16
CA GLU A 26 -24.42 18.69 -6.95
C GLU A 26 -25.53 18.79 -5.89
N ASN A 27 -25.81 17.66 -5.23
CA ASN A 27 -26.50 17.61 -3.97
C ASN A 27 -25.51 18.18 -2.95
N VAL A 28 -25.08 19.42 -3.18
CA VAL A 28 -24.31 20.23 -2.27
C VAL A 28 -25.33 20.54 -1.20
N TYR A 29 -25.31 19.72 -0.16
CA TYR A 29 -25.97 19.99 1.09
C TYR A 29 -25.48 21.37 1.52
N LYS A 30 -26.28 22.42 1.25
CA LYS A 30 -25.88 23.79 1.57
C LYS A 30 -25.88 23.92 3.07
N GLN A 31 -24.69 23.89 3.64
CA GLN A 31 -24.52 24.05 5.07
C GLN A 31 -24.28 25.52 5.40
N PRO A 32 -24.74 25.97 6.58
CA PRO A 32 -24.42 27.31 7.02
C PRO A 32 -22.89 27.47 7.11
N LYS A 33 -22.40 28.63 6.66
CA LYS A 33 -21.01 29.06 6.90
C LYS A 33 -20.85 29.44 8.37
N SER A 34 -20.89 28.44 9.24
CA SER A 34 -20.83 28.59 10.69
C SER A 34 -20.18 27.35 11.32
N LYS A 35 -19.88 27.45 12.62
CA LYS A 35 -19.35 26.33 13.40
C LYS A 35 -20.28 25.12 13.38
N GLU A 36 -21.59 25.34 13.48
CA GLU A 36 -22.60 24.28 13.44
C GLU A 36 -22.63 23.57 12.08
N GLY A 37 -22.39 24.31 10.98
CA GLY A 37 -22.23 23.72 9.65
C GLY A 37 -20.99 22.83 9.56
N ALA A 38 -19.85 23.33 10.05
CA ALA A 38 -18.61 22.57 10.09
C ALA A 38 -18.74 21.30 10.95
N GLU A 39 -19.38 21.42 12.13
CA GLU A 39 -19.67 20.31 13.04
C GLU A 39 -20.57 19.25 12.39
N SER A 40 -21.63 19.67 11.70
CA SER A 40 -22.49 18.75 10.95
C SER A 40 -21.75 18.00 9.84
N THR A 41 -20.85 18.66 9.11
CA THR A 41 -20.00 17.98 8.11
C THR A 41 -19.03 17.01 8.77
N ALA A 42 -18.37 17.43 9.85
CA ALA A 42 -17.42 16.60 10.58
C ALA A 42 -18.06 15.34 11.15
N ASP A 43 -19.26 15.48 11.72
CA ASP A 43 -20.04 14.35 12.25
C ASP A 43 -20.50 13.43 11.12
N LYS A 44 -21.03 13.98 10.02
CA LYS A 44 -21.43 13.18 8.86
C LYS A 44 -20.24 12.37 8.34
N PHE A 45 -19.09 13.00 8.15
CA PHE A 45 -17.88 12.32 7.66
C PHE A 45 -17.48 11.15 8.56
N ALA A 46 -17.53 11.35 9.89
CA ALA A 46 -17.26 10.28 10.83
C ALA A 46 -18.24 9.10 10.70
N ARG A 47 -19.53 9.37 10.47
CA ARG A 47 -20.53 8.31 10.25
C ARG A 47 -20.31 7.56 8.95
N GLU A 48 -20.02 8.26 7.85
CA GLU A 48 -19.73 7.60 6.56
C GLU A 48 -18.48 6.72 6.67
N TRP A 49 -17.44 7.17 7.39
CA TRP A 49 -16.24 6.37 7.61
C TRP A 49 -16.53 5.11 8.45
N GLU A 50 -17.27 5.23 9.56
CA GLU A 50 -17.66 4.07 10.39
C GLU A 50 -18.51 3.05 9.62
N GLN A 51 -19.45 3.54 8.80
CA GLN A 51 -20.36 2.70 8.02
C GLN A 51 -19.71 2.16 6.74
N LYS A 52 -18.48 2.61 6.43
CA LYS A 52 -17.76 2.32 5.19
C LYS A 52 -18.56 2.73 3.95
N ASP A 53 -19.33 3.82 4.04
CA ASP A 53 -19.92 4.45 2.85
C ASP A 53 -18.86 5.33 2.17
N LEU A 54 -17.92 4.67 1.52
CA LEU A 54 -16.74 5.30 0.93
C LEU A 54 -17.10 6.19 -0.27
N SER A 55 -18.25 5.94 -0.92
CA SER A 55 -18.77 6.75 -2.02
C SER A 55 -19.25 8.10 -1.50
N ASP A 56 -20.06 8.11 -0.44
CA ASP A 56 -20.55 9.35 0.15
C ASP A 56 -19.43 10.09 0.88
N MET A 57 -18.51 9.37 1.50
CA MET A 57 -17.27 9.94 2.07
C MET A 57 -16.45 10.66 0.99
N TYR A 58 -16.30 10.09 -0.20
CA TYR A 58 -15.59 10.73 -1.32
C TYR A 58 -16.20 12.09 -1.70
N ASP A 59 -17.53 12.20 -1.72
CA ASP A 59 -18.23 13.41 -2.12
C ASP A 59 -18.08 14.57 -1.13
N MET A 60 -17.54 14.29 0.07
CA MET A 60 -17.30 15.29 1.11
C MET A 60 -15.95 15.99 0.96
N PHE A 61 -14.99 15.42 0.22
CA PHE A 61 -13.67 16.00 0.05
C PHE A 61 -13.68 17.27 -0.80
N ILE A 62 -12.64 18.10 -0.66
CA ILE A 62 -12.43 19.26 -1.51
C ILE A 62 -12.26 18.85 -2.99
N PRO A 63 -12.70 19.70 -3.95
CA PRO A 63 -12.58 19.39 -5.38
C PRO A 63 -11.16 19.06 -5.83
N LYS A 64 -10.14 19.71 -5.27
CA LYS A 64 -8.73 19.48 -5.59
C LYS A 64 -8.32 18.01 -5.38
N LEU A 65 -8.76 17.38 -4.29
CA LEU A 65 -8.49 15.96 -4.05
C LEU A 65 -9.28 15.07 -5.03
N GLN A 66 -10.52 15.44 -5.33
CA GLN A 66 -11.36 14.72 -6.29
C GLN A 66 -10.80 14.77 -7.73
N GLU A 67 -10.08 15.84 -8.09
CA GLU A 67 -9.34 15.95 -9.35
C GLU A 67 -8.12 15.01 -9.42
N MET A 68 -7.49 14.70 -8.28
CA MET A 68 -6.32 13.80 -8.22
C MET A 68 -6.69 12.32 -8.38
N LYS A 69 -7.85 11.91 -7.87
CA LYS A 69 -8.34 10.53 -7.97
C LYS A 69 -9.85 10.51 -8.12
N ASN A 70 -10.33 9.78 -9.12
CA ASN A 70 -11.77 9.60 -9.30
C ASN A 70 -12.38 8.74 -8.17
N LYS A 71 -13.69 8.85 -8.00
CA LYS A 71 -14.44 8.14 -6.95
C LYS A 71 -14.22 6.63 -6.97
N SER A 72 -14.28 6.00 -8.14
CA SER A 72 -14.17 4.54 -8.26
C SER A 72 -12.82 4.03 -7.74
N ASP A 73 -11.74 4.70 -8.13
CA ASP A 73 -10.39 4.33 -7.70
C ASP A 73 -10.17 4.59 -6.20
N PHE A 74 -10.75 5.67 -5.67
CA PHE A 74 -10.72 5.97 -4.24
C PHE A 74 -11.45 4.90 -3.42
N VAL A 75 -12.68 4.55 -3.82
CA VAL A 75 -13.47 3.53 -3.15
C VAL A 75 -12.74 2.19 -3.16
N ALA A 76 -12.24 1.75 -4.32
CA ALA A 76 -11.50 0.50 -4.44
C ALA A 76 -10.23 0.46 -3.58
N LEU A 77 -9.52 1.59 -3.45
CA LEU A 77 -8.38 1.70 -2.53
C LEU A 77 -8.82 1.60 -1.07
N MET A 78 -9.83 2.37 -0.67
CA MET A 78 -10.28 2.41 0.72
C MET A 78 -10.90 1.10 1.18
N GLU A 79 -11.64 0.40 0.31
CA GLU A 79 -12.15 -0.95 0.60
C GLU A 79 -11.03 -1.94 0.91
N TYR A 80 -9.91 -1.83 0.18
CA TYR A 80 -8.72 -2.65 0.42
C TYR A 80 -8.00 -2.26 1.72
N LEU A 81 -7.91 -0.98 2.05
CA LEU A 81 -7.24 -0.50 3.27
C LEU A 81 -8.04 -0.79 4.55
N GLU A 82 -9.36 -0.69 4.47
CA GLU A 82 -10.28 -0.80 5.60
C GLU A 82 -11.01 -2.15 5.63
N SER A 83 -10.53 -3.17 4.91
CA SER A 83 -11.23 -4.46 4.74
C SER A 83 -11.57 -5.12 6.09
N ASP A 84 -10.62 -5.09 7.03
CA ASP A 84 -10.70 -5.82 8.30
C ASP A 84 -10.88 -4.93 9.53
N SER A 85 -11.13 -3.63 9.33
CA SER A 85 -11.32 -2.68 10.42
C SER A 85 -12.80 -2.58 10.83
N THR A 86 -13.06 -2.64 12.13
CA THR A 86 -14.32 -2.16 12.71
C THR A 86 -13.95 -1.05 13.68
N ILE A 87 -14.27 0.18 13.31
CA ILE A 87 -13.90 1.36 14.07
C ILE A 87 -15.14 2.13 14.52
N THR A 88 -14.97 2.89 15.59
CA THR A 88 -15.84 4.00 15.99
C THR A 88 -15.03 5.28 15.90
N VAL A 89 -15.61 6.30 15.29
CA VAL A 89 -15.05 7.63 15.09
C VAL A 89 -15.93 8.61 15.86
N ARG A 90 -15.38 9.15 16.95
CA ARG A 90 -16.04 10.17 17.77
C ARG A 90 -15.46 11.54 17.48
N LEU A 91 -16.30 12.48 17.05
CA LEU A 91 -15.93 13.89 17.02
C LEU A 91 -15.81 14.41 18.45
N ASP A 92 -14.63 14.90 18.82
CA ASP A 92 -14.38 15.44 20.15
C ASP A 92 -14.62 16.95 20.21
N LYS A 93 -14.21 17.68 19.17
CA LYS A 93 -14.40 19.14 19.06
C LYS A 93 -14.23 19.66 17.64
N ILE A 94 -14.83 20.82 17.38
CA ILE A 94 -14.54 21.73 16.26
C ILE A 94 -13.89 23.00 16.77
N SER A 95 -12.80 23.41 16.12
CA SER A 95 -12.13 24.70 16.32
C SER A 95 -12.21 25.51 15.04
N MET A 96 -12.82 26.70 15.10
CA MET A 96 -12.81 27.63 13.97
C MET A 96 -11.46 28.36 13.95
N GLU A 97 -10.77 28.35 12.82
CA GLU A 97 -9.60 29.20 12.60
C GLU A 97 -10.01 30.51 11.94
N SER A 98 -10.93 30.43 10.97
CA SER A 98 -11.54 31.59 10.31
C SER A 98 -13.01 31.30 9.99
N GLU A 99 -13.68 32.20 9.25
CA GLU A 99 -15.04 31.94 8.79
C GLU A 99 -15.10 30.85 7.70
N ASP A 100 -13.97 30.57 7.02
CA ASP A 100 -13.87 29.62 5.92
C ASP A 100 -13.07 28.37 6.28
N VAL A 101 -12.41 28.34 7.44
CA VAL A 101 -11.49 27.26 7.84
C VAL A 101 -11.81 26.80 9.27
N ALA A 102 -11.95 25.48 9.44
CA ALA A 102 -12.17 24.85 10.73
C ALA A 102 -11.36 23.55 10.85
N TYR A 103 -11.01 23.17 12.07
CA TYR A 103 -10.38 21.90 12.39
C TYR A 103 -11.29 21.02 13.22
N ALA A 104 -11.50 19.80 12.74
CA ALA A 104 -12.18 18.74 13.46
C ALA A 104 -11.18 17.80 14.13
N TYR A 105 -11.44 17.47 15.39
CA TYR A 105 -10.58 16.58 16.19
C TYR A 105 -11.36 15.34 16.57
N TYR A 106 -10.79 14.17 16.28
CA TYR A 106 -11.46 12.89 16.48
C TYR A 106 -10.72 11.98 17.45
N THR A 107 -11.48 11.11 18.10
CA THR A 107 -10.98 9.86 18.66
C THR A 107 -11.42 8.72 17.76
N VAL A 108 -10.48 7.88 17.34
CA VAL A 108 -10.75 6.65 16.59
C VAL A 108 -10.45 5.46 17.51
N SER A 109 -11.42 4.57 17.65
CA SER A 109 -11.31 3.38 18.50
C SER A 109 -11.73 2.12 17.75
N SER A 110 -11.12 1.00 18.13
CA SER A 110 -11.53 -0.36 17.75
C SER A 110 -11.54 -1.25 19.00
N SER A 111 -11.76 -2.55 18.83
CA SER A 111 -11.59 -3.52 19.93
C SER A 111 -10.14 -3.63 20.43
N LEU A 112 -9.16 -3.16 19.66
CA LEU A 112 -7.73 -3.32 19.94
C LEU A 112 -7.02 -2.03 20.36
N PHE A 113 -7.61 -0.86 20.08
CA PHE A 113 -6.96 0.42 20.36
C PHE A 113 -7.97 1.58 20.50
N GLU A 114 -7.52 2.66 21.13
CA GLU A 114 -8.17 3.97 21.12
C GLU A 114 -7.09 5.04 20.93
N GLN A 115 -7.25 5.91 19.93
CA GLN A 115 -6.25 6.93 19.62
C GLN A 115 -6.89 8.26 19.22
N LYS A 116 -6.23 9.37 19.56
CA LYS A 116 -6.55 10.69 19.01
C LYS A 116 -6.01 10.77 17.58
N ALA A 117 -6.89 11.04 16.63
CA ALA A 117 -6.48 11.30 15.25
C ALA A 117 -5.85 12.70 15.14
N PRO A 118 -4.96 12.92 14.14
CA PRO A 118 -4.58 14.26 13.74
C PRO A 118 -5.81 15.12 13.43
N ALA A 119 -5.68 16.44 13.60
CA ALA A 119 -6.73 17.38 13.25
C ALA A 119 -7.06 17.28 11.74
N MET A 120 -8.34 17.23 11.42
CA MET A 120 -8.85 17.20 10.06
C MET A 120 -9.25 18.62 9.66
N ASN A 121 -8.66 19.15 8.58
CA ASN A 121 -9.02 20.46 8.06
C ASN A 121 -10.37 20.40 7.32
N LEU A 122 -11.17 21.43 7.49
CA LEU A 122 -12.45 21.66 6.85
C LEU A 122 -12.46 23.04 6.22
N GLU A 123 -12.83 23.11 4.95
CA GLU A 123 -12.89 24.36 4.20
C GLU A 123 -14.30 24.65 3.68
N TYR A 124 -14.75 25.90 3.81
CA TYR A 124 -16.02 26.33 3.25
C TYR A 124 -15.86 26.73 1.78
N ILE A 125 -16.21 25.82 0.87
CA ILE A 125 -16.04 26.00 -0.56
C ILE A 125 -17.40 25.97 -1.25
N LYS A 126 -17.71 27.06 -1.97
CA LYS A 126 -18.90 27.17 -2.84
C LYS A 126 -20.23 26.80 -2.15
N GLY A 127 -20.37 27.13 -0.86
CA GLY A 127 -21.63 26.95 -0.12
C GLY A 127 -21.72 25.66 0.71
N ALA A 128 -20.62 24.91 0.87
CA ALA A 128 -20.55 23.75 1.76
C ALA A 128 -19.18 23.65 2.44
N TRP A 129 -19.19 23.11 3.66
CA TRP A 129 -17.96 22.64 4.31
C TRP A 129 -17.49 21.35 3.63
N ARG A 130 -16.21 21.27 3.34
CA ARG A 130 -15.56 20.17 2.63
C ARG A 130 -14.36 19.69 3.43
N VAL A 131 -14.06 18.41 3.33
CA VAL A 131 -12.93 17.79 4.00
C VAL A 131 -11.66 17.99 3.20
N ASP A 132 -10.68 18.64 3.81
CA ASP A 132 -9.32 18.75 3.30
C ASP A 132 -8.39 17.93 4.19
N ALA A 133 -8.33 16.63 3.92
CA ALA A 133 -7.47 15.71 4.65
C ALA A 133 -7.22 14.46 3.82
N PHE A 134 -6.44 13.53 4.36
CA PHE A 134 -6.21 12.22 3.75
C PHE A 134 -5.57 12.26 2.35
N GLY A 135 -4.80 13.31 2.03
CA GLY A 135 -4.17 13.47 0.72
C GLY A 135 -3.33 12.27 0.26
N SER A 136 -2.76 11.49 1.18
CA SER A 136 -2.06 10.23 0.87
C SER A 136 -2.93 9.18 0.19
N TYR A 137 -4.22 9.12 0.49
CA TYR A 137 -5.16 8.21 -0.18
C TYR A 137 -5.54 8.68 -1.58
N PHE A 138 -5.30 9.95 -1.89
CA PHE A 138 -5.50 10.50 -3.23
C PHE A 138 -4.23 10.36 -4.10
N SER A 139 -3.04 10.40 -3.49
CA SER A 139 -1.76 10.26 -4.21
C SER A 139 -1.34 8.81 -4.50
N MET A 140 -1.72 7.85 -3.67
CA MET A 140 -1.36 6.43 -3.86
C MET A 140 -2.41 5.68 -4.69
N SER A 141 -1.99 4.81 -5.60
CA SER A 141 -2.89 3.89 -6.33
C SER A 141 -3.11 2.56 -5.59
N LEU A 142 -4.22 1.88 -5.87
CA LEU A 142 -4.48 0.54 -5.35
C LEU A 142 -3.42 -0.47 -5.80
N GLN A 143 -2.93 -0.34 -7.04
CA GLN A 143 -1.87 -1.19 -7.57
C GLN A 143 -0.58 -1.01 -6.76
N GLU A 144 -0.15 0.24 -6.53
CA GLU A 144 1.01 0.53 -5.67
C GLU A 144 0.84 -0.02 -4.25
N LYS A 145 -0.33 0.15 -3.64
CA LYS A 145 -0.57 -0.35 -2.29
C LYS A 145 -0.45 -1.89 -2.23
N LYS A 146 -1.08 -2.60 -3.17
CA LYS A 146 -1.00 -4.07 -3.27
C LYS A 146 0.44 -4.53 -3.49
N TYR A 147 1.18 -3.84 -4.36
CA TYR A 147 2.59 -4.09 -4.59
C TYR A 147 3.38 -3.97 -3.29
N PHE A 148 3.29 -2.83 -2.57
CA PHE A 148 4.04 -2.62 -1.33
C PHE A 148 3.69 -3.63 -0.24
N ASP A 149 2.41 -4.01 -0.07
CA ASP A 149 2.03 -5.04 0.90
C ASP A 149 2.68 -6.39 0.59
N LYS A 150 2.71 -6.77 -0.69
CA LYS A 150 3.36 -8.01 -1.10
C LYS A 150 4.86 -7.96 -0.93
N VAL A 151 5.49 -6.82 -1.24
CA VAL A 151 6.93 -6.61 -0.96
C VAL A 151 7.22 -6.75 0.54
N ILE A 152 6.39 -6.16 1.42
CA ILE A 152 6.53 -6.29 2.87
C ILE A 152 6.38 -7.76 3.32
N GLU A 153 5.38 -8.48 2.79
CA GLU A 153 5.15 -9.89 3.09
C GLU A 153 6.38 -10.75 2.72
N ILE A 154 6.90 -10.58 1.50
CA ILE A 154 8.06 -11.29 0.96
C ILE A 154 9.34 -10.94 1.75
N THR A 155 9.52 -9.68 2.13
CA THR A 155 10.67 -9.21 2.91
C THR A 155 10.67 -9.80 4.33
N LYS A 156 9.48 -9.93 4.95
CA LYS A 156 9.34 -10.61 6.24
C LYS A 156 9.76 -12.09 6.15
N LYS A 157 9.30 -12.79 5.10
CA LYS A 157 9.71 -14.17 4.83
C LYS A 157 11.24 -14.28 4.67
N GLN A 158 11.86 -13.36 3.95
CA GLN A 158 13.32 -13.35 3.77
C GLN A 158 14.09 -13.15 5.05
N THR A 159 13.65 -12.23 5.91
CA THR A 159 14.29 -12.01 7.21
C THR A 159 14.30 -13.30 8.04
N SER A 160 13.21 -14.08 7.99
CA SER A 160 13.15 -15.41 8.62
C SER A 160 14.16 -16.37 7.98
N LEU A 161 14.16 -16.47 6.64
CA LEU A 161 15.06 -17.38 5.92
C LEU A 161 16.54 -17.08 6.17
N ILE A 162 16.94 -15.81 6.22
CA ILE A 162 18.31 -15.40 6.55
C ILE A 162 18.67 -15.80 7.98
N SER A 163 17.74 -15.65 8.92
CA SER A 163 17.95 -16.03 10.32
C SER A 163 18.14 -17.54 10.46
N ASP A 164 17.28 -18.33 9.82
CA ASP A 164 17.37 -19.80 9.82
C ASP A 164 18.65 -20.29 9.14
N PHE A 165 19.00 -19.71 7.99
CA PHE A 165 20.24 -20.01 7.28
C PHE A 165 21.48 -19.70 8.12
N THR A 166 21.52 -18.55 8.78
CA THR A 166 22.63 -18.15 9.67
C THR A 166 22.77 -19.10 10.84
N TYR A 167 21.65 -19.54 11.43
CA TYR A 167 21.64 -20.57 12.47
C TYR A 167 22.23 -21.88 11.95
N ASN A 168 21.79 -22.36 10.78
CA ASN A 168 22.28 -23.59 10.17
C ASN A 168 23.79 -23.55 9.87
N ILE A 169 24.31 -22.42 9.33
CA ILE A 169 25.76 -22.23 9.13
C ILE A 169 26.51 -22.36 10.45
N LYS A 170 26.03 -21.69 11.50
CA LYS A 170 26.68 -21.70 12.81
C LYS A 170 26.75 -23.12 13.39
N MET A 171 25.66 -23.87 13.30
CA MET A 171 25.60 -25.25 13.79
C MET A 171 26.52 -26.18 13.00
N HIS A 172 26.48 -26.10 11.66
CA HIS A 172 27.37 -26.86 10.79
C HIS A 172 28.86 -26.59 11.08
N THR A 173 29.21 -25.32 11.36
CA THR A 173 30.59 -24.93 11.70
C THR A 173 31.03 -25.48 13.05
N ILE A 174 30.11 -25.62 14.02
CA ILE A 174 30.41 -26.20 15.34
C ILE A 174 30.76 -27.68 15.20
N GLU A 175 29.96 -28.46 14.47
CA GLU A 175 30.15 -29.91 14.33
C GLU A 175 31.46 -30.26 13.63
N ILE A 176 31.83 -29.55 12.56
CA ILE A 176 33.11 -29.74 11.87
C ILE A 176 34.31 -29.58 12.82
N LYS A 177 34.23 -28.67 13.80
CA LYS A 177 35.33 -28.45 14.76
C LYS A 177 35.53 -29.59 15.74
N TYR A 178 34.50 -30.40 16.00
CA TYR A 178 34.56 -31.48 17.00
C TYR A 178 35.00 -32.82 16.41
N ASP A 179 34.54 -33.17 15.20
CA ASP A 179 34.76 -34.52 14.65
C ASP A 179 35.77 -34.59 13.50
N GLY A 180 36.23 -33.46 12.94
CA GLY A 180 37.24 -33.43 11.88
C GLY A 180 36.84 -34.15 10.58
N LEU A 181 35.59 -34.63 10.51
CA LEU A 181 34.94 -35.29 9.39
C LEU A 181 33.94 -34.33 8.74
N TYR A 182 33.68 -34.53 7.45
CA TYR A 182 32.70 -33.74 6.72
C TYR A 182 31.28 -34.11 7.15
N ASP A 183 30.73 -33.36 8.11
CA ASP A 183 29.38 -33.58 8.62
C ASP A 183 28.33 -33.09 7.62
N THR A 184 27.52 -34.01 7.09
CA THR A 184 26.43 -33.70 6.14
C THR A 184 25.07 -33.55 6.81
N THR A 185 25.00 -33.63 8.14
CA THR A 185 23.74 -33.62 8.92
C THR A 185 22.87 -32.39 8.62
N TYR A 186 23.49 -31.24 8.32
CA TYR A 186 22.79 -29.99 8.03
C TYR A 186 22.53 -29.73 6.55
N CYS A 187 23.01 -30.58 5.63
CA CYS A 187 22.78 -30.40 4.20
C CYS A 187 21.28 -30.37 3.83
N PRO A 188 20.39 -31.21 4.44
CA PRO A 188 18.95 -31.09 4.21
C PRO A 188 18.38 -29.72 4.58
N ASN A 189 18.87 -29.09 5.66
CA ASN A 189 18.42 -27.76 6.06
C ASN A 189 18.86 -26.69 5.06
N PHE A 190 20.09 -26.74 4.56
CA PHE A 190 20.56 -25.84 3.51
C PHE A 190 19.79 -26.00 2.21
N LYS A 191 19.44 -27.25 1.85
CA LYS A 191 18.57 -27.53 0.70
C LYS A 191 17.20 -26.86 0.87
N GLN A 192 16.57 -27.01 2.04
CA GLN A 192 15.28 -26.40 2.32
C GLN A 192 15.37 -24.86 2.26
N ASN A 193 16.40 -24.26 2.88
CA ASN A 193 16.60 -22.81 2.80
C ASN A 193 16.71 -22.33 1.35
N PHE A 194 17.44 -23.04 0.49
CA PHE A 194 17.53 -22.74 -0.94
C PHE A 194 16.17 -22.82 -1.63
N GLU A 195 15.42 -23.92 -1.44
CA GLU A 195 14.11 -24.13 -2.07
C GLU A 195 13.11 -23.05 -1.64
N ASP A 196 13.06 -22.71 -0.35
CA ASP A 196 12.20 -21.66 0.18
C ASP A 196 12.60 -20.27 -0.33
N ALA A 197 13.91 -19.97 -0.41
CA ALA A 197 14.39 -18.71 -0.94
C ALA A 197 14.07 -18.57 -2.44
N LYS A 198 14.13 -19.69 -3.19
CA LYS A 198 13.76 -19.73 -4.59
C LYS A 198 12.26 -19.53 -4.79
N GLU A 199 11.41 -20.21 -4.01
CA GLU A 199 9.95 -20.00 -4.07
C GLU A 199 9.60 -18.54 -3.79
N ASN A 200 10.24 -17.95 -2.78
CA ASN A 200 10.00 -16.56 -2.42
C ASN A 200 10.51 -15.57 -3.48
N TYR A 201 11.61 -15.87 -4.18
CA TYR A 201 12.05 -15.12 -5.37
C TYR A 201 11.05 -15.24 -6.53
N ASP A 202 10.59 -16.45 -6.83
CA ASP A 202 9.63 -16.71 -7.91
C ASP A 202 8.29 -15.98 -7.63
N GLY A 203 7.87 -15.94 -6.36
CA GLY A 203 6.74 -15.12 -5.91
C GLY A 203 6.96 -13.62 -6.12
N PHE A 204 8.17 -13.11 -5.82
CA PHE A 204 8.50 -11.69 -6.01
C PHE A 204 8.47 -11.26 -7.47
N ILE A 205 9.08 -12.02 -8.38
CA ILE A 205 9.13 -11.65 -9.80
C ILE A 205 7.77 -11.79 -10.51
N SER A 206 6.80 -12.45 -9.88
CA SER A 206 5.43 -12.58 -10.38
C SER A 206 4.53 -11.41 -10.01
N LEU A 207 5.02 -10.46 -9.19
CA LEU A 207 4.24 -9.30 -8.78
C LEU A 207 3.89 -8.41 -9.97
N ASP A 208 2.69 -7.87 -9.94
CA ASP A 208 2.27 -6.79 -10.83
C ASP A 208 2.94 -5.48 -10.36
N VAL A 209 3.88 -4.98 -11.17
CA VAL A 209 4.76 -3.86 -10.80
C VAL A 209 4.21 -2.55 -11.37
N PRO A 210 3.93 -1.54 -10.54
CA PRO A 210 3.57 -0.22 -11.03
C PRO A 210 4.69 0.39 -11.89
N GLU A 211 4.34 1.06 -12.98
CA GLU A 211 5.29 1.60 -13.97
C GLU A 211 6.40 2.47 -13.32
N GLY A 212 6.04 3.27 -12.31
CA GLY A 212 6.97 4.13 -11.58
C GLY A 212 7.91 3.41 -10.59
N LEU A 213 7.76 2.11 -10.39
CA LEU A 213 8.53 1.31 -9.42
C LEU A 213 9.40 0.24 -10.08
N GLN A 214 9.49 0.20 -11.41
CA GLN A 214 10.20 -0.85 -12.14
C GLN A 214 11.69 -0.93 -11.78
N ASP A 215 12.37 0.20 -11.65
CA ASP A 215 13.80 0.22 -11.29
C ASP A 215 14.03 -0.27 -9.85
N TYR A 216 13.17 0.15 -8.93
CA TYR A 216 13.21 -0.32 -7.54
C TYR A 216 12.96 -1.83 -7.48
N HIS A 217 11.95 -2.31 -8.20
CA HIS A 217 11.62 -3.73 -8.32
C HIS A 217 12.80 -4.53 -8.88
N ASN A 218 13.43 -4.06 -9.97
CA ASN A 218 14.57 -4.73 -10.58
C ASN A 218 15.79 -4.82 -9.65
N THR A 219 16.00 -3.79 -8.82
CA THR A 219 17.09 -3.78 -7.84
C THR A 219 16.83 -4.80 -6.73
N ILE A 220 15.62 -4.81 -6.16
CA ILE A 220 15.21 -5.79 -5.15
C ILE A 220 15.21 -7.22 -5.72
N LYS A 221 14.77 -7.40 -6.98
CA LYS A 221 14.86 -8.67 -7.69
C LYS A 221 16.28 -9.21 -7.68
N ALA A 222 17.27 -8.36 -7.96
CA ALA A 222 18.67 -8.75 -7.94
C ALA A 222 19.14 -9.15 -6.52
N VAL A 223 18.67 -8.48 -5.46
CA VAL A 223 18.94 -8.89 -4.06
C VAL A 223 18.44 -10.32 -3.84
N HIS A 224 17.18 -10.60 -4.16
CA HIS A 224 16.56 -11.90 -3.95
C HIS A 224 17.19 -12.99 -4.82
N GLU A 225 17.59 -12.65 -6.05
CA GLU A 225 18.28 -13.59 -6.94
C GLU A 225 19.63 -14.02 -6.39
N ASN A 226 20.44 -13.06 -5.93
CA ASN A 226 21.73 -13.36 -5.34
C ASN A 226 21.58 -14.14 -4.02
N GLN A 227 20.54 -13.86 -3.23
CA GLN A 227 20.26 -14.59 -1.99
C GLN A 227 20.03 -16.08 -2.23
N TYR A 228 19.08 -16.45 -3.10
CA TYR A 228 18.79 -17.89 -3.29
C TYR A 228 19.97 -18.60 -3.96
N LYS A 229 20.74 -17.91 -4.83
CA LYS A 229 21.96 -18.46 -5.42
C LYS A 229 23.06 -18.71 -4.39
N ALA A 230 23.22 -17.80 -3.41
CA ALA A 230 24.14 -18.03 -2.29
C ALA A 230 23.73 -19.26 -1.46
N PHE A 231 22.43 -19.43 -1.21
CA PHE A 231 21.91 -20.60 -0.50
C PHE A 231 22.11 -21.89 -1.29
N GLU A 232 21.92 -21.85 -2.61
CA GLU A 232 22.19 -22.97 -3.51
C GLU A 232 23.66 -23.40 -3.42
N GLU A 233 24.59 -22.45 -3.47
CA GLU A 233 26.02 -22.73 -3.36
C GLU A 233 26.40 -23.25 -1.96
N MET A 234 25.72 -22.84 -0.89
CA MET A 234 25.91 -23.47 0.44
C MET A 234 25.49 -24.94 0.44
N TYR A 235 24.34 -25.23 -0.15
CA TYR A 235 23.87 -26.61 -0.23
C TYR A 235 24.86 -27.47 -1.02
N LYS A 236 25.33 -26.97 -2.17
CA LYS A 236 26.37 -27.63 -2.98
C LYS A 236 27.69 -27.80 -2.22
N ASN A 237 28.13 -26.78 -1.47
CA ASN A 237 29.29 -26.87 -0.59
C ASN A 237 29.12 -27.98 0.46
N CYS A 238 27.96 -28.08 1.09
CA CYS A 238 27.68 -29.07 2.12
C CYS A 238 27.77 -30.51 1.58
N VAL A 239 27.21 -30.75 0.38
CA VAL A 239 27.18 -32.10 -0.24
C VAL A 239 28.42 -32.44 -1.08
N ALA A 240 29.31 -31.48 -1.30
CA ALA A 240 30.54 -31.71 -2.06
C ALA A 240 31.44 -32.74 -1.38
N THR A 241 32.13 -33.54 -2.19
CA THR A 241 32.88 -34.71 -1.71
C THR A 241 34.38 -34.44 -1.61
N SER A 242 34.87 -33.40 -2.29
CA SER A 242 36.27 -32.98 -2.27
C SER A 242 36.45 -31.59 -1.67
N TYR A 243 37.65 -31.32 -1.16
CA TYR A 243 38.01 -30.01 -0.63
C TYR A 243 37.95 -28.92 -1.72
N ASP A 244 38.45 -29.22 -2.92
CA ASP A 244 38.48 -28.26 -4.03
C ASP A 244 37.06 -27.84 -4.47
N GLU A 245 36.13 -28.79 -4.55
CA GLU A 245 34.71 -28.48 -4.83
C GLU A 245 34.10 -27.60 -3.75
N LYS A 246 34.38 -27.90 -2.47
CA LYS A 246 33.89 -27.10 -1.34
C LYS A 246 34.38 -25.67 -1.44
N MET A 247 35.68 -25.47 -1.67
CA MET A 247 36.25 -24.13 -1.80
C MET A 247 35.63 -23.37 -2.98
N ALA A 248 35.47 -24.02 -4.13
CA ALA A 248 34.82 -23.39 -5.29
C ALA A 248 33.37 -22.94 -5.02
N HIS A 249 32.59 -23.75 -4.30
CA HIS A 249 31.23 -23.37 -3.89
C HIS A 249 31.22 -22.29 -2.81
N SER A 250 32.17 -22.32 -1.88
CA SER A 250 32.33 -21.27 -0.85
C SER A 250 32.66 -19.91 -1.48
N ASP A 251 33.55 -19.88 -2.46
CA ASP A 251 33.93 -18.66 -3.16
C ASP A 251 32.75 -18.06 -3.92
N LYS A 252 31.98 -18.90 -4.63
CA LYS A 252 30.75 -18.47 -5.33
C LYS A 252 29.66 -17.99 -4.38
N MET A 253 29.48 -18.67 -3.24
CA MET A 253 28.56 -18.20 -2.21
C MET A 253 28.95 -16.79 -1.78
N GLN A 254 30.22 -16.56 -1.44
CA GLN A 254 30.69 -15.24 -1.01
C GLN A 254 30.48 -14.18 -2.09
N GLU A 255 30.76 -14.50 -3.36
CA GLU A 255 30.50 -13.62 -4.50
C GLU A 255 29.02 -13.21 -4.60
N TYR A 256 28.10 -14.15 -4.44
CA TYR A 256 26.67 -13.84 -4.43
C TYR A 256 26.26 -13.04 -3.19
N TRP A 257 26.84 -13.33 -2.03
CA TRP A 257 26.56 -12.59 -0.80
C TRP A 257 27.01 -11.12 -0.90
N ASP A 258 28.19 -10.87 -1.46
CA ASP A 258 28.73 -9.53 -1.67
C ASP A 258 27.88 -8.74 -2.68
N ARG A 259 27.45 -9.38 -3.78
CA ARG A 259 26.53 -8.78 -4.75
C ARG A 259 25.18 -8.45 -4.14
N MET A 260 24.64 -9.35 -3.30
CA MET A 260 23.40 -9.12 -2.57
C MET A 260 23.54 -7.87 -1.68
N GLY A 261 24.63 -7.77 -0.90
CA GLY A 261 24.90 -6.61 -0.05
C GLY A 261 24.96 -5.30 -0.84
N SER A 262 25.71 -5.27 -1.95
CA SER A 262 25.81 -4.09 -2.81
C SER A 262 24.45 -3.67 -3.39
N LYS A 263 23.61 -4.61 -3.82
CA LYS A 263 22.26 -4.32 -4.32
C LYS A 263 21.29 -3.90 -3.24
N LEU A 264 21.47 -4.40 -2.02
CA LEU A 264 20.68 -3.97 -0.87
C LEU A 264 20.94 -2.50 -0.53
N ASP A 265 22.20 -2.06 -0.57
CA ASP A 265 22.56 -0.65 -0.35
C ASP A 265 21.94 0.27 -1.41
N GLU A 266 21.97 -0.15 -2.68
CA GLU A 266 21.32 0.55 -3.79
C GLU A 266 19.81 0.66 -3.56
N ALA A 267 19.15 -0.46 -3.22
CA ALA A 267 17.73 -0.49 -2.96
C ALA A 267 17.33 0.37 -1.76
N GLN A 268 18.13 0.40 -0.68
CA GLN A 268 17.89 1.25 0.48
C GLN A 268 17.94 2.73 0.12
N LYS A 269 18.85 3.13 -0.76
CA LYS A 269 18.92 4.50 -1.26
C LYS A 269 17.68 4.86 -2.08
N MET A 270 17.30 4.00 -3.02
CA MET A 270 16.09 4.19 -3.84
C MET A 270 14.82 4.24 -2.99
N GLY A 271 14.73 3.41 -1.95
CA GLY A 271 13.61 3.42 -1.00
C GLY A 271 13.48 4.75 -0.27
N LYS A 272 14.60 5.34 0.18
CA LYS A 272 14.60 6.68 0.79
C LYS A 272 14.19 7.77 -0.19
N ASP A 273 14.61 7.69 -1.45
CA ASP A 273 14.23 8.64 -2.49
C ASP A 273 12.72 8.55 -2.79
N LEU A 274 12.16 7.34 -2.84
CA LEU A 274 10.71 7.11 -2.96
C LEU A 274 9.94 7.63 -1.75
N GLU A 275 10.41 7.38 -0.53
CA GLU A 275 9.81 7.91 0.69
C GLU A 275 9.81 9.44 0.68
N SER A 276 10.94 10.06 0.32
CA SER A 276 11.05 11.51 0.18
C SER A 276 10.11 12.06 -0.88
N LYS A 277 9.93 11.36 -2.01
CA LYS A 277 8.96 11.75 -3.05
C LYS A 277 7.54 11.74 -2.50
N TYR A 278 7.10 10.64 -1.86
CA TYR A 278 5.74 10.56 -1.31
C TYR A 278 5.51 11.57 -0.19
N GLN A 279 6.52 11.83 0.64
CA GLN A 279 6.45 12.85 1.68
C GLN A 279 6.38 14.26 1.08
N THR A 280 7.13 14.53 0.00
CA THR A 280 7.06 15.82 -0.73
C THR A 280 5.73 15.99 -1.45
N GLU A 281 5.17 14.94 -2.05
CA GLU A 281 3.86 14.98 -2.71
C GLU A 281 2.74 15.17 -1.69
N LYS A 282 2.85 14.52 -0.53
CA LYS A 282 1.98 14.79 0.63
C LYS A 282 2.09 16.24 1.07
N GLU A 283 3.30 16.76 1.22
CA GLU A 283 3.54 18.16 1.61
C GLU A 283 3.07 19.14 0.54
N LYS A 284 3.25 18.87 -0.76
CA LYS A 284 2.72 19.72 -1.86
C LYS A 284 1.20 19.70 -1.93
N ALA A 285 0.59 18.53 -1.75
CA ALA A 285 -0.86 18.44 -1.62
C ALA A 285 -1.36 19.31 -0.46
N GLN A 286 -0.57 19.41 0.62
CA GLN A 286 -0.85 20.19 1.83
C GLN A 286 -0.37 21.66 1.80
N ALA A 287 0.61 22.04 0.97
CA ALA A 287 1.29 23.35 1.00
C ALA A 287 1.05 24.21 -0.25
N GLU A 288 0.48 23.66 -1.32
CA GLU A 288 -0.17 24.47 -2.38
C GLU A 288 -1.61 24.82 -1.96
N ILE A 289 -1.76 25.15 -0.67
CA ILE A 289 -2.94 25.59 0.07
C ILE A 289 -2.56 26.92 0.73
#